data_AF-A0A512H8P7-F1
#
_entry.id   AF-A0A512H8P7-F1
#
_cell.length_a   1.000
_cell.length_b   1.000
_cell.length_c   1.000
_cell.angle_alpha   90.00
_cell.angle_beta   90.00
_cell.angle_gamma   90.00
#
_symmetry.space_group_name_H-M   'P 1'
#
loop_
_entity.id
_entity.type
_entity.pdbx_description
1 polymer ?
#
loop_
_entity_poly.entity_id
_entity_poly.type
_entity_poly.pdbx_seq_one_letter_code
_entity_poly.pdbx_strand_id
1 'polypeptide(L)'
;MRMTTALMALAITLLTATVVVGGAWTVRTVTQQRHQIATLSRDGERLRAALALAEEDGASLARRLEDAEQGRERALADLATLQRTVDETMVPREVGGSADLPVERAMSRQGETLAAFAARENTTVAVLKALNPWADETRVLQAYQLFWLPKPAPR
;
A
#
# COMPACT_ATOMS: atom_id res chain seq x y z
N MET A 1 -94.74 -20.52 -25.93
CA MET A 1 -93.69 -21.49 -25.57
C MET A 1 -92.32 -21.29 -26.23
N ARG A 2 -92.18 -20.51 -27.32
CA ARG A 2 -90.86 -20.24 -27.95
C ARG A 2 -89.97 -19.23 -27.22
N MET A 3 -90.56 -18.35 -26.40
CA MET A 3 -89.83 -17.27 -25.72
C MET A 3 -89.07 -17.75 -24.48
N THR A 4 -89.60 -18.75 -23.77
CA THR A 4 -88.97 -19.35 -22.59
C THR A 4 -87.74 -20.19 -22.96
N THR A 5 -87.78 -20.91 -24.07
CA THR A 5 -86.63 -21.68 -24.59
C THR A 5 -85.48 -20.78 -25.04
N ALA A 6 -85.78 -19.62 -25.64
CA ALA A 6 -84.77 -18.64 -26.04
C ALA A 6 -84.08 -17.98 -24.83
N LEU A 7 -84.85 -17.64 -23.79
CA LEU A 7 -84.32 -17.11 -22.54
C LEU A 7 -83.42 -18.11 -21.80
N MET A 8 -83.82 -19.39 -21.77
CA MET A 8 -83.01 -20.44 -21.15
C MET A 8 -81.70 -20.68 -21.90
N ALA A 9 -81.74 -20.70 -23.24
CA ALA A 9 -80.54 -20.82 -24.05
C ALA A 9 -79.58 -19.65 -23.82
N LEU A 10 -80.10 -18.42 -23.75
CA LEU A 10 -79.30 -17.24 -23.45
C LEU A 10 -78.65 -17.32 -22.07
N ALA A 11 -79.39 -17.74 -21.04
CA ALA A 11 -78.86 -17.89 -19.68
C ALA A 11 -77.73 -18.93 -19.60
N ILE A 12 -77.87 -20.05 -20.31
CA ILE A 12 -76.82 -21.08 -20.39
C ILE A 12 -75.58 -20.54 -21.12
N THR A 13 -75.76 -19.80 -22.21
CA THR A 13 -74.62 -19.19 -22.94
C THR A 13 -73.89 -18.13 -22.11
N LEU A 14 -74.62 -17.34 -21.31
CA LEU A 14 -74.03 -16.37 -20.40
C LEU A 14 -73.25 -17.06 -19.28
N LEU A 15 -73.82 -18.10 -18.67
CA LEU A 15 -73.17 -18.85 -17.58
C LEU A 15 -71.90 -19.57 -18.06
N THR A 16 -71.95 -20.17 -19.25
CA THR A 16 -70.79 -20.83 -19.86
C THR A 16 -69.71 -19.81 -20.23
N ALA A 17 -70.09 -18.63 -20.74
CA ALA A 17 -69.15 -17.56 -21.02
C ALA A 17 -68.44 -17.05 -19.75
N THR A 18 -69.12 -16.85 -18.63
CA THR A 18 -68.48 -16.42 -17.37
C THR A 18 -67.51 -17.46 -16.83
N VAL A 19 -67.84 -18.76 -16.90
CA VAL A 19 -66.93 -19.84 -16.47
C VAL A 19 -65.68 -19.89 -17.35
N VAL A 20 -65.83 -19.74 -18.67
CA VAL A 20 -64.70 -19.75 -19.61
C VAL A 20 -63.79 -18.53 -19.40
N VAL A 21 -64.38 -17.33 -19.25
CA VAL A 21 -63.62 -16.09 -19.01
C VAL A 21 -62.93 -16.12 -17.64
N GLY A 22 -63.61 -16.59 -16.59
CA GLY A 22 -63.03 -16.76 -15.26
C GLY A 22 -61.91 -17.80 -15.22
N GLY A 23 -62.09 -18.93 -15.92
CA GLY A 23 -61.04 -19.95 -16.09
C GLY A 23 -59.83 -19.42 -16.85
N ALA A 24 -60.04 -18.66 -17.93
CA ALA A 24 -58.94 -18.05 -18.69
C ALA A 24 -58.17 -17.01 -17.86
N TRP A 25 -58.86 -16.22 -17.04
CA TRP A 25 -58.23 -15.22 -16.17
C TRP A 25 -57.37 -15.87 -15.08
N THR A 26 -57.87 -16.92 -14.42
CA THR A 26 -57.10 -17.65 -13.39
C THR A 26 -55.88 -18.38 -13.97
N VAL A 27 -55.99 -18.99 -15.14
CA VAL A 27 -54.84 -19.61 -15.82
C VAL A 27 -53.78 -18.57 -16.18
N ARG A 28 -54.19 -17.39 -16.66
CA ARG A 28 -53.26 -16.31 -17.03
C ARG A 28 -52.53 -15.72 -15.82
N THR A 29 -53.21 -15.52 -14.70
CA THR A 29 -52.59 -15.00 -13.48
C THR A 29 -51.64 -16.02 -12.84
N VAL A 30 -52.03 -17.30 -12.81
CA VAL A 30 -51.18 -18.39 -12.28
C VAL A 30 -49.93 -18.58 -13.15
N THR A 31 -50.05 -18.52 -14.47
CA THR A 31 -48.88 -18.62 -15.37
C THR A 31 -47.94 -17.42 -15.21
N GLN A 32 -48.47 -16.20 -15.06
CA GLN A 32 -47.67 -15.01 -14.78
C GLN A 32 -46.92 -15.11 -13.43
N GLN A 33 -47.58 -15.61 -12.38
CA GLN A 33 -46.95 -15.86 -11.08
C GLN A 33 -45.85 -16.93 -11.16
N ARG A 34 -46.06 -18.00 -11.92
CA ARG A 34 -45.04 -19.06 -12.12
C ARG A 34 -43.78 -18.50 -12.77
N HIS A 35 -43.91 -17.63 -13.77
CA HIS A 35 -42.75 -16.97 -14.37
C HIS A 35 -42.00 -16.09 -13.38
N GLN A 36 -42.71 -15.32 -12.55
CA GLN A 36 -42.10 -14.48 -11.52
C GLN A 36 -41.36 -15.31 -10.45
N ILE A 37 -41.94 -16.42 -10.00
CA ILE A 37 -41.27 -17.34 -9.07
C ILE A 37 -40.01 -17.91 -9.73
N ALA A 38 -40.09 -18.35 -10.98
CA ALA A 38 -38.95 -18.91 -11.71
C ALA A 38 -37.83 -17.88 -11.94
N THR A 39 -38.14 -16.59 -12.08
CA THR A 39 -37.10 -15.54 -12.15
C THR A 39 -36.50 -15.26 -10.79
N LEU A 40 -37.32 -15.12 -9.73
CA LEU A 40 -36.85 -14.88 -8.37
C LEU A 40 -35.97 -16.02 -7.84
N SER A 41 -36.31 -17.27 -8.15
CA SER A 41 -35.47 -18.43 -7.78
C SER A 41 -34.10 -18.38 -8.45
N ARG A 42 -34.05 -18.05 -9.75
CA ARG A 42 -32.78 -17.89 -10.49
C ARG A 42 -31.94 -16.74 -9.93
N ASP A 43 -32.58 -15.62 -9.61
CA ASP A 43 -31.88 -14.48 -9.02
C ASP A 43 -31.37 -14.80 -7.61
N GLY A 44 -32.13 -15.57 -6.82
CA GLY A 44 -31.69 -16.10 -5.53
C GLY A 44 -30.49 -17.04 -5.65
N GLU A 45 -30.47 -17.94 -6.63
CA GLU A 45 -29.31 -18.79 -6.92
C GLU A 45 -28.08 -17.99 -7.33
N ARG A 46 -28.25 -16.97 -8.20
CA ARG A 46 -27.17 -16.06 -8.59
C ARG A 46 -26.58 -15.30 -7.40
N LEU A 47 -27.44 -14.79 -6.51
CA LEU A 47 -27.00 -14.09 -5.31
C LEU A 47 -26.25 -15.01 -4.36
N ARG A 48 -26.70 -16.25 -4.18
CA ARG A 48 -25.97 -17.25 -3.37
C ARG A 48 -24.62 -17.59 -3.97
N ALA A 49 -24.53 -17.77 -5.29
CA ALA A 49 -23.26 -18.00 -5.97
C ALA A 49 -22.31 -16.80 -5.84
N ALA A 50 -22.83 -15.58 -5.97
CA ALA A 50 -22.05 -14.36 -5.77
C ALA A 50 -21.55 -14.21 -4.32
N LEU A 51 -22.38 -14.57 -3.33
CA LEU A 51 -21.97 -14.57 -1.92
C LEU A 51 -20.85 -15.58 -1.66
N ALA A 52 -20.97 -16.80 -2.19
CA ALA A 52 -19.93 -17.83 -2.05
C ALA A 52 -18.59 -17.36 -2.64
N LEU A 53 -18.62 -16.74 -3.82
CA LEU A 53 -17.42 -16.16 -4.43
C LEU A 53 -16.82 -15.04 -3.58
N ALA A 54 -17.65 -14.15 -3.03
CA ALA A 54 -17.20 -13.07 -2.17
C ALA A 54 -16.60 -13.58 -0.84
N GLU A 55 -17.13 -14.67 -0.29
CA GLU A 55 -16.58 -15.35 0.89
C GLU A 55 -15.21 -15.98 0.59
N GLU A 56 -15.06 -16.63 -0.57
CA GLU A 56 -13.77 -17.16 -1.04
C GLU A 56 -12.73 -16.06 -1.24
N ASP A 57 -13.12 -14.96 -1.87
CA ASP A 57 -12.27 -13.78 -2.05
C ASP A 57 -11.85 -13.21 -0.68
N GLY A 58 -12.79 -13.06 0.25
CA GLY A 58 -12.52 -12.61 1.62
C GLY A 58 -11.52 -13.53 2.34
N ALA A 59 -11.69 -14.85 2.25
CA ALA A 59 -10.78 -15.81 2.84
C ALA A 59 -9.39 -15.80 2.18
N SER A 60 -9.31 -15.50 0.89
CA SER A 60 -8.02 -15.34 0.19
C SER A 60 -7.30 -14.07 0.64
N LEU A 61 -8.02 -12.97 0.81
CA LEU A 61 -7.48 -11.69 1.28
C LEU A 61 -6.99 -11.79 2.72
N ALA A 62 -7.74 -12.48 3.59
CA ALA A 62 -7.32 -12.74 4.97
C ALA A 62 -5.99 -13.50 5.04
N ARG A 63 -5.82 -14.55 4.24
CA ARG A 63 -4.56 -15.31 4.15
C ARG A 63 -3.40 -14.44 3.65
N ARG A 64 -3.64 -13.64 2.61
CA ARG A 64 -2.62 -12.71 2.08
C ARG A 64 -2.21 -11.65 3.10
N LEU A 65 -3.13 -11.19 3.94
CA LEU A 65 -2.83 -10.24 5.01
C LEU A 65 -1.94 -10.89 6.07
N GLU A 66 -2.29 -12.10 6.50
CA GLU A 66 -1.49 -12.87 7.47
C GLU A 66 -0.07 -13.14 6.95
N ASP A 67 0.07 -13.56 5.68
CA ASP A 67 1.38 -13.76 5.04
C ASP A 67 2.21 -12.47 5.01
N ALA A 68 1.56 -11.33 4.71
CA ALA A 68 2.22 -10.02 4.69
C ALA A 68 2.64 -9.56 6.09
N GLU A 69 1.83 -9.80 7.11
CA GLU A 69 2.16 -9.51 8.50
C GLU A 69 3.35 -10.35 8.98
N GLN A 70 3.36 -11.65 8.69
CA GLN A 70 4.49 -12.52 8.98
C GLN A 70 5.76 -12.07 8.23
N GLY A 71 5.63 -11.66 6.97
CA GLY A 71 6.74 -11.11 6.19
C GLY A 71 7.33 -9.85 6.83
N ARG A 72 6.47 -8.95 7.31
CA ARG A 72 6.87 -7.73 8.04
C ARG A 72 7.62 -8.07 9.33
N GLU A 73 7.14 -9.04 10.10
CA GLU A 73 7.80 -9.46 11.34
C GLU A 73 9.19 -10.04 11.10
N ARG A 74 9.34 -10.88 10.06
CA ARG A 74 10.66 -11.40 9.65
C ARG A 74 11.60 -10.27 9.27
N ALA A 75 11.14 -9.31 8.46
CA ALA A 75 11.95 -8.16 8.07
C ALA A 75 12.38 -7.30 9.27
N LEU A 76 11.51 -7.12 10.27
CA LEU A 76 11.86 -6.42 11.51
C LEU A 76 12.92 -7.18 12.33
N ALA A 77 12.82 -8.52 12.39
CA ALA A 77 13.83 -9.35 13.05
C ALA A 77 15.19 -9.29 12.34
N ASP A 78 15.18 -9.27 11.00
CA ASP A 78 16.39 -9.11 10.18
C ASP A 78 17.04 -7.75 10.43
N LEU A 79 16.24 -6.67 10.45
CA LEU A 79 16.72 -5.32 10.77
C LEU A 79 17.35 -5.25 12.17
N ALA A 80 16.73 -5.87 13.17
CA ALA A 80 17.28 -5.93 14.52
C ALA A 80 18.61 -6.70 14.57
N THR A 81 18.75 -7.74 13.76
CA THR A 81 19.99 -8.51 13.64
C THR A 81 21.08 -7.68 12.98
N LEU A 82 20.77 -6.99 11.87
CA LEU A 82 21.69 -6.08 11.20
C LEU A 82 22.14 -4.96 12.11
N GLN A 83 21.22 -4.37 12.88
CA GLN A 83 21.55 -3.31 13.83
C GLN A 83 22.53 -3.82 14.89
N ARG A 84 22.33 -5.02 15.43
CA ARG A 84 23.29 -5.64 16.36
C ARG A 84 24.66 -5.83 15.74
N THR A 85 24.73 -6.30 14.49
CA THR A 85 26.00 -6.44 13.77
C THR A 85 26.70 -5.09 13.56
N VAL A 86 25.94 -4.05 13.22
CA VAL A 86 26.49 -2.69 13.10
C VAL A 86 27.01 -2.21 14.46
N ASP A 87 26.25 -2.39 15.54
CA ASP A 87 26.67 -1.99 16.88
C ASP A 87 27.95 -2.73 17.32
N GLU A 88 28.06 -4.03 17.04
CA GLU A 88 29.25 -4.84 17.32
C GLU A 88 30.47 -4.43 16.49
N THR A 89 30.27 -4.07 15.22
CA THR A 89 31.36 -3.68 14.31
C THR A 89 31.77 -2.21 14.44
N MET A 90 30.87 -1.35 14.93
CA MET A 90 31.10 0.08 15.10
C MET A 90 31.56 0.46 16.52
N VAL A 91 31.81 -0.51 17.40
CA VAL A 91 32.53 -0.23 18.65
C VAL A 91 33.90 0.37 18.28
N PRO A 92 34.21 1.61 18.72
CA PRO A 92 35.50 2.21 18.48
C PRO A 92 36.59 1.32 19.09
N ARG A 93 37.25 0.54 18.24
CA ARG A 93 38.45 -0.17 18.66
C ARG A 93 39.56 0.86 18.61
N GLU A 94 40.17 1.16 19.75
CA GLU A 94 41.40 1.95 19.78
C GLU A 94 42.44 1.22 18.93
N VAL A 95 42.57 1.65 17.67
CA VAL A 95 43.69 1.28 16.84
C VAL A 95 44.84 2.07 17.43
N GLY A 96 45.52 1.48 18.40
CA GLY A 96 46.73 2.00 19.03
C GLY A 96 47.85 2.12 18.00
N GLY A 97 47.74 3.11 17.10
CA GLY A 97 48.84 3.60 16.31
C GLY A 97 49.57 4.62 17.17
N SER A 98 50.80 4.32 17.58
CA SER A 98 51.68 5.27 18.28
C SER A 98 52.13 6.44 17.39
N ALA A 99 51.45 6.70 16.29
CA ALA A 99 51.76 7.76 15.37
C ALA A 99 50.96 9.00 15.80
N ASP A 100 51.60 9.85 16.62
CA ASP A 100 51.18 11.23 16.80
C ASP A 100 51.39 11.97 15.48
N LEU A 101 50.47 11.73 14.53
CA LEU A 101 50.47 12.43 13.26
C LEU A 101 50.09 13.88 13.57
N PRO A 102 50.82 14.87 13.03
CA PRO A 102 50.55 16.29 13.25
C PRO A 102 49.31 16.76 12.47
N VAL A 103 48.33 15.88 12.23
CA VAL A 103 47.12 16.16 11.46
C VAL A 103 45.84 15.66 12.15
N GLU A 104 44.80 16.46 12.07
CA GLU A 104 43.45 16.17 12.58
C GLU A 104 42.43 16.16 11.42
N ARG A 105 41.21 15.69 11.70
CA ARG A 105 40.11 15.64 10.72
C ARG A 105 38.98 16.57 11.14
N ALA A 106 38.50 17.42 10.23
CA ALA A 106 37.30 18.22 10.42
C ALA A 106 36.39 18.19 9.18
N MET A 107 35.12 18.53 9.39
CA MET A 107 34.10 18.56 8.33
C MET A 107 33.73 19.99 7.95
N SER A 108 33.59 20.24 6.65
CA SER A 108 33.06 21.49 6.12
C SER A 108 31.56 21.61 6.36
N ARG A 109 31.09 22.85 6.45
CA ARG A 109 29.66 23.17 6.48
C ARG A 109 29.14 23.34 5.05
N GLN A 110 27.83 23.18 4.87
CA GLN A 110 27.20 23.32 3.55
C GLN A 110 27.43 24.73 3.00
N GLY A 111 27.97 24.81 1.77
CA GLY A 111 28.17 26.10 1.08
C GLY A 111 29.31 26.96 1.63
N GLU A 112 30.10 26.43 2.57
CA GLU A 112 31.30 27.11 3.09
C GLU A 112 32.36 27.17 1.98
N THR A 113 33.09 28.30 1.87
CA THR A 113 34.25 28.39 0.97
C THR A 113 35.49 27.85 1.68
N LEU A 114 36.51 27.46 0.92
CA LEU A 114 37.76 26.98 1.51
C LEU A 114 38.43 28.03 2.41
N ALA A 115 38.29 29.31 2.08
CA ALA A 115 38.78 30.42 2.90
C ALA A 115 38.03 30.58 4.23
N ALA A 116 36.69 30.45 4.21
CA ALA A 116 35.88 30.50 5.43
C ALA A 116 36.17 29.30 6.35
N PHE A 117 36.33 28.12 5.75
CA PHE A 117 36.73 26.91 6.47
C PHE A 117 38.11 27.06 7.11
N ALA A 118 39.09 27.60 6.38
CA ALA A 118 40.43 27.87 6.90
C ALA A 118 40.41 28.80 8.13
N ALA A 119 39.66 29.90 8.03
CA ALA A 119 39.54 30.87 9.11
C ALA A 119 38.89 30.26 10.36
N ARG A 120 37.83 29.46 10.19
CA ARG A 120 37.14 28.77 11.29
C ARG A 120 38.08 27.83 12.05
N GLU A 121 38.91 27.11 11.32
CA GLU A 121 39.82 26.11 11.87
C GLU A 121 41.21 26.70 12.22
N ASN A 122 41.33 28.03 12.29
CA ASN A 122 42.57 28.75 12.61
C ASN A 122 43.78 28.30 11.76
N THR A 123 43.57 28.03 10.48
CA THR A 123 44.60 27.62 9.53
C THR A 123 44.58 28.53 8.30
N THR A 124 45.45 28.25 7.31
CA THR A 124 45.50 28.99 6.06
C THR A 124 45.06 28.12 4.89
N VAL A 125 44.54 28.76 3.83
CA VAL A 125 44.16 28.07 2.59
C VAL A 125 45.35 27.33 1.99
N ALA A 126 46.55 27.93 2.03
CA ALA A 126 47.78 27.30 1.55
C ALA A 126 48.10 25.99 2.30
N VAL A 127 48.00 26.00 3.63
CA VAL A 127 48.23 24.80 4.46
C VAL A 127 47.14 23.76 4.23
N LEU A 128 45.87 24.17 4.14
CA LEU A 128 44.78 23.25 3.82
C LEU A 128 44.93 22.61 2.45
N LYS A 129 45.37 23.35 1.42
CA LYS A 129 45.66 22.77 0.10
C LYS A 129 46.85 21.84 0.12
N ALA A 130 47.89 22.14 0.88
CA ALA A 130 49.04 21.25 1.02
C ALA A 130 48.63 19.89 1.62
N LEU A 131 47.71 19.90 2.59
CA LEU A 131 47.17 18.69 3.20
C LEU A 131 46.04 18.03 2.38
N ASN A 132 45.34 18.80 1.55
CA ASN A 132 44.20 18.34 0.75
C ASN A 132 44.35 18.81 -0.72
N PRO A 133 45.25 18.20 -1.52
CA PRO A 133 45.53 18.65 -2.89
C PRO A 133 44.32 18.58 -3.84
N TRP A 134 43.31 17.79 -3.49
CA TRP A 134 42.06 17.63 -4.23
C TRP A 134 41.04 18.76 -3.98
N ALA A 135 41.28 19.63 -2.99
CA ALA A 135 40.36 20.70 -2.64
C ALA A 135 40.44 21.87 -3.64
N ASP A 136 39.28 22.24 -4.19
CA ASP A 136 39.15 23.35 -5.14
C ASP A 136 38.81 24.65 -4.38
N GLU A 137 39.66 25.66 -4.52
CA GLU A 137 39.46 27.00 -3.93
C GLU A 137 38.32 27.79 -4.60
N THR A 138 38.05 27.49 -5.87
CA THR A 138 37.09 28.25 -6.69
C THR A 138 35.65 27.79 -6.48
N ARG A 139 35.47 26.62 -5.85
CA ARG A 139 34.17 26.00 -5.62
C ARG A 139 33.76 26.11 -4.15
N VAL A 140 32.45 26.15 -3.94
CA VAL A 140 31.88 25.97 -2.60
C VAL A 140 32.05 24.52 -2.16
N LEU A 141 32.36 24.32 -0.88
CA LEU A 141 32.55 23.00 -0.29
C LEU A 141 31.20 22.29 -0.17
N GLN A 142 31.24 20.96 -0.36
CA GLN A 142 30.07 20.12 -0.13
C GLN A 142 29.78 20.03 1.36
N ALA A 143 28.53 19.76 1.73
CA ALA A 143 28.18 19.53 3.12
C ALA A 143 28.87 18.27 3.63
N TYR A 144 29.44 18.33 4.85
CA TYR A 144 30.10 17.20 5.51
C TYR A 144 31.31 16.63 4.76
N GLN A 145 31.95 17.43 3.92
CA GLN A 145 33.18 17.03 3.25
C GLN A 145 34.32 16.99 4.28
N LEU A 146 35.06 15.88 4.29
CA LEU A 146 36.12 15.64 5.27
C LEU A 146 37.45 16.25 4.79
N PHE A 147 38.09 17.04 5.66
CA PHE A 147 39.39 17.67 5.41
C PHE A 147 40.42 17.24 6.46
N TRP A 148 41.67 17.20 6.03
CA TRP A 148 42.85 17.06 6.90
C TRP A 148 43.37 18.44 7.31
N LEU A 149 43.64 18.62 8.60
CA LEU A 149 44.08 19.89 9.19
C LEU A 149 45.37 19.70 9.96
N PRO A 150 46.23 20.72 10.08
CA PRO A 150 47.37 20.65 10.97
C PRO A 150 46.88 20.62 12.43
N LYS A 151 47.51 19.79 13.26
CA LYS A 151 47.27 19.78 14.71
C LYS A 151 47.70 21.13 15.28
N PRO A 152 46.86 21.86 16.02
CA PRO A 152 47.26 23.12 16.64
C PRO A 152 48.39 22.85 17.64
N ALA A 153 49.42 23.70 17.62
CA ALA A 153 50.51 23.59 18.58
C ALA A 153 49.96 23.70 20.01
N PRO A 154 50.40 22.84 20.96
CA PRO A 154 49.98 22.96 22.35
C PRO A 154 50.36 24.35 22.87
N ARG A 155 49.39 25.03 23.51
CA ARG A 155 49.60 26.34 24.13
C ARG A 155 50.27 26.22 25.49
#